data_AF-A0A8J3NIN8-F1
#
_entry.id   AF-A0A8J3NIN8-F1
#
_cell.length_a   1.000
_cell.length_b   1.000
_cell.length_c   1.000
_cell.angle_alpha   90.00
_cell.angle_beta   90.00
_cell.angle_gamma   90.00
#
_symmetry.space_group_name_H-M   'P 1'
#
loop_
_entity.id
_entity.type
_entity.pdbx_description
1 polymer ?
#
loop_
_entity_poly.entity_id
_entity_poly.type
_entity_poly.pdbx_seq_one_letter_code
_entity_poly.pdbx_strand_id
1 'polypeptide(L)'
;MHRGELDGVTVSWQDVSEDVHASLVFGVGTRDEGVDRIGLNHLVQLLVLDEISTEADQHTSFVDTAFTASGTPDEVAAHLAECCAALADLPLDRLDEIAAQADPGDLAVSLGLELADSCRDPWGSLLARRLGAAGAGVARWPAVPYAAFTTTEIREHVARFFHAGNAALGLSRAPWPGLEMALPPGQRPDNDAVAARAGGGWYHDEVVAPGIAVTAAAGPLAMLVLGVLRMRVNDALDDAGFDCWTSEWSTPVSASTLEIGLGLHYSGNGRTRDSALATAILWEQLGAIATVPPSQEELDEAIDYAAGEDVIGQLPIEAKASLLSPSDEFGADDVAAARTLTPYDVRSAAASWLGSALVVVPTGTAADLPGLPAIGCPAGTFVPPGKVIKPSLWRKLRRADEHLVLADDAIYHVRDRAVHSIPFADAILVEHGAEVLLGNVRHGCLTDVTAFAPAKTIGVHLPDRRWRITR
;
A
#
# COMPACT_ATOMS: atom_id res chain seq x y z
N MET A 1 -18.22 -7.69 -22.68
CA MET A 1 -18.30 -6.60 -21.71
C MET A 1 -19.13 -5.45 -22.27
N HIS A 2 -20.17 -5.03 -21.55
CA HIS A 2 -21.07 -3.95 -21.93
C HIS A 2 -20.88 -2.75 -21.00
N ARG A 3 -21.27 -1.55 -21.46
CA ARG A 3 -21.15 -0.30 -20.69
C ARG A 3 -22.41 0.56 -20.85
N GLY A 4 -22.71 1.33 -19.81
CA GLY A 4 -23.85 2.26 -19.74
C GLY A 4 -23.69 3.25 -18.58
N GLU A 5 -24.78 3.95 -18.29
CA GLU A 5 -24.86 4.92 -17.19
C GLU A 5 -26.19 4.69 -16.44
N LEU A 6 -26.16 4.78 -15.11
CA LEU A 6 -27.31 4.71 -14.22
C LEU A 6 -27.18 5.81 -13.17
N ASP A 7 -28.10 6.77 -13.16
CA ASP A 7 -28.14 7.89 -12.21
C ASP A 7 -26.80 8.66 -12.08
N GLY A 8 -26.08 8.81 -13.18
CA GLY A 8 -24.76 9.48 -13.24
C GLY A 8 -23.58 8.60 -12.80
N VAL A 9 -23.82 7.34 -12.44
CA VAL A 9 -22.81 6.31 -12.17
C VAL A 9 -22.49 5.55 -13.45
N THR A 10 -21.20 5.35 -13.74
CA THR A 10 -20.77 4.50 -14.86
C THR A 10 -21.07 3.04 -14.53
N VAL A 11 -21.71 2.31 -15.44
CA VAL A 11 -22.05 0.89 -15.21
C VAL A 11 -21.39 0.02 -16.28
N SER A 12 -20.70 -1.04 -15.86
CA SER A 12 -20.21 -2.11 -16.73
C SER A 12 -20.83 -3.44 -16.33
N TRP A 13 -21.07 -4.31 -17.31
CA TRP A 13 -21.61 -5.64 -17.01
C TRP A 13 -21.23 -6.70 -18.04
N GLN A 14 -21.33 -7.95 -17.59
CA GLN A 14 -21.23 -9.14 -18.43
C GLN A 14 -22.15 -10.21 -17.89
N ASP A 15 -22.93 -10.86 -18.75
CA ASP A 15 -23.85 -11.93 -18.33
C ASP A 15 -23.08 -13.24 -18.04
N VAL A 16 -22.72 -13.48 -16.78
CA VAL A 16 -21.73 -14.53 -16.39
C VAL A 16 -22.15 -15.43 -15.23
N SER A 17 -23.27 -15.14 -14.56
CA SER A 17 -23.79 -15.94 -13.44
C SER A 17 -25.32 -15.99 -13.43
N GLU A 18 -25.89 -17.02 -12.81
CA GLU A 18 -27.33 -17.06 -12.50
C GLU A 18 -27.67 -16.11 -11.36
N ASP A 19 -26.79 -16.01 -10.36
CA ASP A 19 -26.90 -15.04 -9.26
C ASP A 19 -26.31 -13.68 -9.66
N VAL A 20 -26.89 -12.61 -9.12
CA VAL A 20 -26.41 -11.25 -9.35
C VAL A 20 -25.23 -10.99 -8.43
N HIS A 21 -24.12 -10.56 -9.00
CA HIS A 21 -22.99 -9.98 -8.28
C HIS A 21 -22.89 -8.51 -8.68
N ALA A 22 -22.70 -7.65 -7.69
CA ALA A 22 -22.50 -6.23 -7.88
C ALA A 22 -21.29 -5.74 -7.10
N SER A 23 -20.54 -4.80 -7.69
CA SER A 23 -19.47 -4.07 -7.02
C SER A 23 -19.62 -2.59 -7.30
N LEU A 24 -19.99 -1.82 -6.27
CA LEU A 24 -20.01 -0.36 -6.30
C LEU A 24 -18.66 0.15 -5.83
N VAL A 25 -17.87 0.66 -6.76
CA VAL A 25 -16.49 1.11 -6.57
C VAL A 25 -16.45 2.64 -6.55
N PHE A 26 -15.67 3.20 -5.63
CA PHE A 26 -15.36 4.62 -5.58
C PHE A 26 -13.87 4.84 -5.85
N GLY A 27 -13.55 5.88 -6.61
CA GLY A 27 -12.17 6.26 -6.97
C GLY A 27 -11.42 6.95 -5.83
N VAL A 28 -11.46 6.38 -4.63
CA VAL A 28 -10.81 6.87 -3.42
C VAL A 28 -10.25 5.70 -2.63
N GLY A 29 -9.00 5.80 -2.20
CA GLY A 29 -8.38 4.82 -1.31
C GLY A 29 -7.42 5.48 -0.33
N THR A 30 -6.57 4.68 0.31
CA THR A 30 -5.62 5.17 1.32
C THR A 30 -4.63 6.19 0.74
N ARG A 31 -4.32 6.13 -0.57
CA ARG A 31 -3.41 7.10 -1.22
C ARG A 31 -3.92 8.55 -1.18
N ASP A 32 -5.22 8.73 -1.05
CA ASP A 32 -5.89 10.03 -1.12
C ASP A 32 -5.91 10.72 0.26
N GLU A 33 -5.36 10.05 1.27
CA GLU A 33 -5.22 10.54 2.63
C GLU A 33 -3.85 11.18 2.87
N GLY A 34 -3.80 12.17 3.76
CA GLY A 34 -2.53 12.65 4.32
C GLY A 34 -2.14 11.83 5.54
N VAL A 35 -0.86 11.86 5.93
CA VAL A 35 -0.35 11.10 7.11
C VAL A 35 -1.14 11.35 8.41
N ASP A 36 -1.64 12.57 8.59
CA ASP A 36 -2.41 12.95 9.78
C ASP A 36 -3.90 12.55 9.69
N ARG A 37 -4.28 11.91 8.57
CA ARG A 37 -5.64 11.44 8.23
C ARG A 37 -5.72 9.98 7.79
N ILE A 38 -4.64 9.21 7.92
CA ILE A 38 -4.63 7.79 7.51
C ILE A 38 -5.73 7.03 8.24
N GLY A 39 -6.53 6.28 7.49
CA GLY A 39 -7.64 5.45 7.99
C GLY A 39 -8.98 6.18 8.09
N LEU A 40 -9.09 7.43 7.64
CA LEU A 40 -10.36 8.15 7.59
C LEU A 40 -11.34 7.49 6.62
N ASN A 41 -10.86 7.05 5.47
CA ASN A 41 -11.62 6.35 4.45
C ASN A 41 -12.11 4.98 4.95
N HIS A 42 -11.24 4.24 5.64
CA HIS A 42 -11.64 2.97 6.25
C HIS A 42 -12.67 3.17 7.36
N LEU A 43 -12.55 4.22 8.17
CA LEU A 43 -13.60 4.58 9.14
C LEU A 43 -14.94 4.88 8.45
N VAL A 44 -14.94 5.59 7.32
CA VAL A 44 -16.16 5.82 6.53
C VAL A 44 -16.76 4.50 6.07
N GLN A 45 -15.96 3.56 5.58
CA GLN A 45 -16.43 2.22 5.22
C GLN A 45 -17.07 1.51 6.42
N LEU A 46 -16.43 1.51 7.59
CA LEU A 46 -16.99 0.92 8.80
C LEU A 46 -18.33 1.53 9.22
N LEU A 47 -18.48 2.85 9.09
CA LEU A 47 -19.73 3.55 9.39
C LEU A 47 -20.85 3.17 8.40
N VAL A 48 -20.52 3.00 7.12
CA VAL A 48 -21.50 2.55 6.12
C VAL A 48 -21.93 1.11 6.38
N LEU A 49 -20.98 0.23 6.76
CA LEU A 49 -21.29 -1.16 7.07
C LEU A 49 -22.20 -1.34 8.29
N ASP A 50 -22.15 -0.43 9.27
CA ASP A 50 -23.05 -0.46 10.43
C ASP A 50 -24.52 -0.20 10.03
N GLU A 51 -24.76 0.43 8.88
CA GLU A 51 -26.09 0.76 8.37
C GLU A 51 -26.66 -0.28 7.39
N ILE A 52 -25.82 -1.20 6.90
CA ILE A 52 -26.23 -2.20 5.91
C ILE A 52 -26.82 -3.42 6.64
N SER A 53 -28.00 -3.86 6.20
CA SER A 53 -28.75 -4.96 6.84
C SER A 53 -28.42 -6.34 6.25
N THR A 54 -27.83 -6.36 5.06
CA THR A 54 -27.42 -7.57 4.32
C THR A 54 -25.99 -7.99 4.66
N GLU A 55 -25.65 -9.27 4.49
CA GLU A 55 -24.25 -9.68 4.45
C GLU A 55 -23.54 -8.94 3.30
N ALA A 56 -22.46 -8.25 3.64
CA ALA A 56 -21.69 -7.41 2.75
C ALA A 56 -20.26 -7.93 2.69
N ASP A 57 -19.72 -8.01 1.47
CA ASP A 57 -18.28 -8.11 1.26
C ASP A 57 -17.78 -6.72 0.83
N GLN A 58 -16.67 -6.28 1.42
CA GLN A 58 -16.10 -4.96 1.16
C GLN A 58 -14.59 -5.02 1.05
N HIS A 59 -14.02 -4.05 0.35
CA HIS A 59 -12.58 -3.81 0.39
C HIS A 59 -12.26 -2.32 0.36
N THR A 60 -11.17 -1.95 1.03
CA THR A 60 -10.51 -0.65 0.87
C THR A 60 -9.10 -0.94 0.40
N SER A 61 -8.74 -0.45 -0.78
CA SER A 61 -7.40 -0.62 -1.36
C SER A 61 -6.57 0.67 -1.22
N PHE A 62 -5.38 0.68 -1.83
CA PHE A 62 -4.61 1.91 -1.97
C PHE A 62 -5.32 2.97 -2.81
N VAL A 63 -6.11 2.56 -3.80
CA VAL A 63 -6.56 3.43 -4.88
C VAL A 63 -8.09 3.57 -4.96
N ASP A 64 -8.82 2.66 -4.33
CA ASP A 64 -10.27 2.55 -4.42
C ASP A 64 -10.89 2.00 -3.11
N THR A 65 -12.22 2.12 -3.03
CA THR A 65 -13.06 1.57 -1.97
C THR A 65 -14.29 0.97 -2.62
N ALA A 66 -14.66 -0.25 -2.27
CA ALA A 66 -15.83 -0.90 -2.85
C ALA A 66 -16.75 -1.55 -1.83
N PHE A 67 -18.04 -1.58 -2.19
CA PHE A 67 -19.10 -2.29 -1.52
C PHE A 67 -19.66 -3.33 -2.49
N THR A 68 -19.62 -4.61 -2.10
CA THR A 68 -19.99 -5.71 -2.98
C THR A 68 -21.09 -6.56 -2.37
N ALA A 69 -21.99 -7.04 -3.23
CA ALA A 69 -23.10 -7.88 -2.83
C ALA A 69 -23.36 -8.97 -3.87
N SER A 70 -23.87 -10.10 -3.39
CA SER A 70 -24.31 -11.20 -4.24
C SER A 70 -25.66 -11.76 -3.80
N GLY A 71 -26.52 -12.13 -4.74
CA GLY A 71 -27.80 -12.75 -4.45
C GLY A 71 -28.84 -12.52 -5.54
N THR A 72 -30.11 -12.44 -5.13
CA THR A 72 -31.20 -12.08 -6.04
C THR A 72 -31.12 -10.60 -6.47
N PRO A 73 -31.74 -10.22 -7.61
CA PRO A 73 -31.79 -8.81 -8.02
C PRO A 73 -32.35 -7.86 -6.95
N ASP A 74 -33.32 -8.32 -6.16
CA ASP A 74 -33.96 -7.50 -5.11
C ASP A 74 -33.02 -7.33 -3.89
N GLU A 75 -32.32 -8.38 -3.48
CA GLU A 75 -31.33 -8.32 -2.39
C GLU A 75 -30.15 -7.40 -2.75
N VAL A 76 -29.62 -7.52 -3.97
CA VAL A 76 -28.53 -6.66 -4.45
C VAL A 76 -28.98 -5.21 -4.59
N ALA A 77 -30.19 -4.96 -5.11
CA ALA A 77 -30.73 -3.60 -5.19
C ALA A 77 -30.94 -2.99 -3.80
N ALA A 78 -31.43 -3.77 -2.83
CA ALA A 78 -31.60 -3.31 -1.45
C ALA A 78 -30.25 -2.94 -0.80
N HIS A 79 -29.24 -3.81 -0.93
CA HIS A 79 -27.89 -3.54 -0.44
C HIS A 79 -27.32 -2.22 -1.01
N LEU A 80 -27.36 -2.05 -2.33
CA LEU A 80 -26.82 -0.85 -2.97
C LEU A 80 -27.61 0.41 -2.58
N ALA A 81 -28.93 0.30 -2.38
CA ALA A 81 -29.75 1.41 -1.90
C ALA A 81 -29.39 1.80 -0.46
N GLU A 82 -29.14 0.83 0.43
CA GLU A 82 -28.65 1.08 1.80
C GLU A 82 -27.29 1.78 1.78
N CYS A 83 -26.34 1.29 0.98
CA CYS A 83 -25.04 1.95 0.76
C CYS A 83 -25.20 3.40 0.28
N CYS A 84 -26.02 3.63 -0.75
CA CYS A 84 -26.23 4.98 -1.29
C CYS A 84 -26.88 5.91 -0.26
N ALA A 85 -27.86 5.42 0.51
CA ALA A 85 -28.52 6.19 1.56
C ALA A 85 -27.55 6.56 2.68
N ALA A 86 -26.75 5.60 3.16
CA ALA A 86 -25.72 5.84 4.17
C ALA A 86 -24.66 6.83 3.67
N LEU A 87 -24.23 6.75 2.41
CA LEU A 87 -23.25 7.69 1.86
C LEU A 87 -23.82 9.09 1.63
N ALA A 88 -25.11 9.21 1.30
CA ALA A 88 -25.77 10.49 1.07
C ALA A 88 -26.00 11.29 2.38
N ASP A 89 -26.30 10.61 3.48
CA ASP A 89 -26.48 11.21 4.81
C ASP A 89 -25.91 10.31 5.90
N LEU A 90 -24.58 10.24 5.99
CA LEU A 90 -23.88 9.32 6.88
C LEU A 90 -24.31 9.49 8.34
N PRO A 91 -24.91 8.46 8.96
CA PRO A 91 -25.22 8.44 10.38
C PRO A 91 -23.92 8.45 11.20
N LEU A 92 -23.84 9.33 12.19
CA LEU A 92 -22.65 9.50 13.03
C LEU A 92 -22.97 9.39 14.52
N ASP A 93 -24.19 9.01 14.87
CA ASP A 93 -24.63 8.85 16.26
C ASP A 93 -23.90 7.72 16.98
N ARG A 94 -23.47 6.68 16.24
CA ARG A 94 -22.67 5.57 16.75
C ARG A 94 -21.16 5.70 16.51
N LEU A 95 -20.69 6.87 16.06
CA LEU A 95 -19.27 7.10 15.74
C LEU A 95 -18.34 6.71 16.89
N ASP A 96 -18.65 7.15 18.12
CA ASP A 96 -17.81 6.86 19.29
C ASP A 96 -17.76 5.36 19.60
N GLU A 97 -18.87 4.63 19.40
CA GLU A 97 -18.93 3.18 19.62
C GLU A 97 -18.12 2.41 18.57
N ILE A 98 -18.32 2.74 17.30
CA ILE A 98 -17.62 2.10 16.17
C ILE A 98 -16.12 2.38 16.25
N ALA A 99 -15.74 3.65 16.50
CA ALA A 99 -14.34 4.05 16.63
C ALA A 99 -13.64 3.40 17.84
N ALA A 100 -14.37 3.06 18.91
CA ALA A 100 -13.81 2.38 20.07
C ALA A 100 -13.65 0.86 19.88
N GLN A 101 -14.49 0.25 19.03
CA GLN A 101 -14.48 -1.19 18.78
C GLN A 101 -13.53 -1.58 17.65
N ALA A 102 -13.42 -0.75 16.62
CA ALA A 102 -12.55 -1.00 15.48
C ALA A 102 -11.06 -0.94 15.87
N ASP A 103 -10.25 -1.84 15.31
CA ASP A 103 -8.81 -1.78 15.44
C ASP A 103 -8.23 -0.99 14.26
N PRO A 104 -7.50 0.12 14.48
CA PRO A 104 -6.82 0.81 13.38
C PRO A 104 -5.83 -0.08 12.62
N GLY A 105 -5.38 -1.19 13.21
CA GLY A 105 -4.59 -2.23 12.54
C GLY A 105 -5.36 -2.99 11.45
N ASP A 106 -6.69 -3.03 11.51
CA ASP A 106 -7.53 -3.69 10.49
C ASP A 106 -7.37 -3.05 9.10
N LEU A 107 -6.96 -1.77 9.05
CA LEU A 107 -6.61 -1.11 7.78
C LEU A 107 -5.46 -1.83 7.06
N ALA A 108 -4.45 -2.32 7.79
CA ALA A 108 -3.34 -3.03 7.15
C ALA A 108 -3.84 -4.30 6.46
N VAL A 109 -4.76 -5.02 7.13
CA VAL A 109 -5.41 -6.21 6.58
C VAL A 109 -6.27 -5.86 5.36
N SER A 110 -7.05 -4.77 5.42
CA SER A 110 -7.88 -4.36 4.28
C SER A 110 -7.04 -4.01 3.05
N LEU A 111 -5.84 -3.47 3.25
CA LEU A 111 -4.88 -3.15 2.20
C LEU A 111 -4.12 -4.38 1.65
N GLY A 112 -4.43 -5.58 2.13
CA GLY A 112 -3.73 -6.81 1.74
C GLY A 112 -2.31 -6.88 2.29
N LEU A 113 -1.96 -6.08 3.29
CA LEU A 113 -0.66 -6.19 3.95
C LEU A 113 -0.68 -7.43 4.84
N GLU A 114 0.28 -8.32 4.65
CA GLU A 114 0.45 -9.57 5.42
C GLU A 114 0.85 -9.33 6.89
N LEU A 115 1.11 -8.08 7.26
CA LEU A 115 1.54 -7.68 8.59
C LEU A 115 0.53 -6.69 9.16
N ALA A 116 0.03 -7.00 10.36
CA ALA A 116 -0.72 -6.04 11.17
C ALA A 116 0.13 -4.79 11.52
N ASP A 117 1.47 -4.91 11.46
CA ASP A 117 2.42 -3.81 11.60
C ASP A 117 2.82 -3.25 10.22
N SER A 118 1.97 -2.39 9.65
CA SER A 118 2.25 -1.70 8.38
C SER A 118 3.56 -0.91 8.41
N CYS A 119 4.03 -0.52 9.59
CA CYS A 119 5.29 0.19 9.80
C CYS A 119 6.53 -0.67 9.53
N ARG A 120 6.40 -2.00 9.44
CA ARG A 120 7.52 -2.90 9.12
C ARG A 120 7.31 -3.71 7.84
N ASP A 121 6.27 -3.37 7.10
CA ASP A 121 6.02 -3.95 5.79
C ASP A 121 7.05 -3.46 4.76
N PRO A 122 7.67 -4.39 3.99
CA PRO A 122 8.65 -4.02 2.97
C PRO A 122 8.06 -3.20 1.82
N TRP A 123 6.81 -3.45 1.41
CA TRP A 123 6.18 -2.72 0.32
C TRP A 123 5.88 -1.27 0.73
N GLY A 124 5.31 -1.06 1.91
CA GLY A 124 5.12 0.26 2.50
C GLY A 124 6.43 1.05 2.59
N SER A 125 7.53 0.39 2.97
CA SER A 125 8.87 1.00 2.97
C SER A 125 9.31 1.46 1.57
N LEU A 126 9.16 0.60 0.56
CA LEU A 126 9.53 0.89 -0.83
C LEU A 126 8.71 2.06 -1.39
N LEU A 127 7.40 2.05 -1.18
CA LEU A 127 6.50 3.13 -1.59
C LEU A 127 6.82 4.45 -0.87
N ALA A 128 7.05 4.44 0.45
CA ALA A 128 7.41 5.66 1.18
C ALA A 128 8.79 6.20 0.78
N ARG A 129 9.74 5.31 0.42
CA ARG A 129 11.02 5.72 -0.15
C ARG A 129 10.83 6.40 -1.50
N ARG A 130 9.95 5.88 -2.36
CA ARG A 130 9.65 6.46 -3.68
C ARG A 130 8.83 7.75 -3.60
N LEU A 131 7.75 7.77 -2.83
CA LEU A 131 6.69 8.78 -2.86
C LEU A 131 6.70 9.72 -1.65
N GLY A 132 7.46 9.39 -0.61
CA GLY A 132 7.40 10.10 0.67
C GLY A 132 6.07 9.84 1.38
N ALA A 133 5.60 10.83 2.14
CA ALA A 133 4.35 10.82 2.88
C ALA A 133 3.12 11.24 2.05
N ALA A 134 3.09 10.87 0.77
CA ALA A 134 2.02 11.24 -0.16
C ALA A 134 1.67 10.06 -1.07
N GLY A 135 0.43 10.05 -1.57
CA GLY A 135 -0.07 8.94 -2.39
C GLY A 135 0.07 7.61 -1.64
N ALA A 136 0.38 6.55 -2.36
CA ALA A 136 0.56 5.23 -1.76
C ALA A 136 1.74 5.16 -0.76
N GLY A 137 2.63 6.15 -0.71
CA GLY A 137 3.71 6.20 0.28
C GLY A 137 3.22 6.39 1.73
N VAL A 138 1.97 6.79 1.94
CA VAL A 138 1.38 6.88 3.28
C VAL A 138 1.15 5.51 3.92
N ALA A 139 1.11 4.44 3.12
CA ALA A 139 0.92 3.05 3.55
C ALA A 139 1.94 2.58 4.61
N ARG A 140 3.11 3.22 4.65
CA ARG A 140 4.16 2.96 5.64
C ARG A 140 3.72 3.27 7.07
N TRP A 141 2.73 4.14 7.26
CA TRP A 141 2.38 4.65 8.58
C TRP A 141 1.07 4.04 9.07
N PRO A 142 0.95 3.73 10.37
CA PRO A 142 -0.28 3.20 10.92
C PRO A 142 -1.37 4.26 10.92
N ALA A 143 -2.61 3.78 10.87
CA ALA A 143 -3.79 4.63 10.91
C ALA A 143 -3.85 5.52 12.15
N VAL A 144 -4.56 6.64 12.00
CA VAL A 144 -4.96 7.47 13.12
C VAL A 144 -5.92 6.69 14.01
N PRO A 145 -5.82 6.79 15.36
CA PRO A 145 -6.87 6.27 16.22
C PRO A 145 -8.21 6.87 15.80
N TYR A 146 -9.19 6.05 15.42
CA TYR A 146 -10.42 6.52 14.80
C TYR A 146 -11.19 7.54 15.65
N ALA A 147 -11.14 7.41 16.98
CA ALA A 147 -11.73 8.35 17.93
C ALA A 147 -11.12 9.77 17.87
N ALA A 148 -10.00 9.97 17.18
CA ALA A 148 -9.39 11.28 16.99
C ALA A 148 -9.96 12.05 15.79
N PHE A 149 -10.75 11.40 14.93
CA PHE A 149 -11.40 12.05 13.80
C PHE A 149 -12.65 12.81 14.23
N THR A 150 -12.84 13.99 13.64
CA THR A 150 -14.03 14.80 13.87
C THR A 150 -15.14 14.45 12.87
N THR A 151 -16.39 14.67 13.27
CA THR A 151 -17.54 14.53 12.37
C THR A 151 -17.43 15.42 11.13
N THR A 152 -16.82 16.61 11.27
CA THR A 152 -16.54 17.50 10.13
C THR A 152 -15.58 16.89 9.14
N GLU A 153 -14.46 16.33 9.60
CA GLU A 153 -13.48 15.66 8.71
C GLU A 153 -14.12 14.48 7.96
N ILE A 154 -14.95 13.70 8.65
CA ILE A 154 -15.67 12.56 8.06
C ILE A 154 -16.63 13.05 6.97
N ARG A 155 -17.47 14.04 7.26
CA ARG A 155 -18.43 14.59 6.28
C ARG A 155 -17.75 15.25 5.09
N GLU A 156 -16.64 15.96 5.32
CA GLU A 156 -15.84 16.54 4.24
C GLU A 156 -15.22 15.46 3.34
N HIS A 157 -14.75 14.35 3.91
CA HIS A 157 -14.22 13.21 3.16
C HIS A 157 -15.32 12.54 2.32
N VAL A 158 -16.47 12.25 2.92
CA VAL A 158 -17.63 11.67 2.23
C VAL A 158 -18.07 12.56 1.06
N ALA A 159 -18.29 13.86 1.31
CA ALA A 159 -18.73 14.80 0.29
C ALA A 159 -17.73 14.96 -0.86
N ARG A 160 -16.43 14.79 -0.59
CA ARG A 160 -15.37 14.92 -1.59
C ARG A 160 -15.27 13.71 -2.52
N PHE A 161 -15.55 12.50 -2.03
CA PHE A 161 -15.19 11.28 -2.75
C PHE A 161 -16.37 10.33 -3.03
N PHE A 162 -17.41 10.33 -2.20
CA PHE A 162 -18.51 9.36 -2.28
C PHE A 162 -19.73 9.99 -2.94
N HIS A 163 -19.64 10.15 -4.26
CA HIS A 163 -20.67 10.78 -5.09
C HIS A 163 -20.68 10.16 -6.50
N ALA A 164 -21.76 10.35 -7.26
CA ALA A 164 -21.97 9.68 -8.54
C ALA A 164 -20.81 9.85 -9.54
N GLY A 165 -20.23 11.06 -9.66
CA GLY A 165 -19.12 11.30 -10.59
C GLY A 165 -17.79 10.63 -10.23
N ASN A 166 -17.66 10.05 -9.03
CA ASN A 166 -16.49 9.28 -8.60
C ASN A 166 -16.85 7.81 -8.29
N ALA A 167 -18.01 7.35 -8.78
CA ALA A 167 -18.50 6.00 -8.57
C ALA A 167 -18.64 5.23 -9.89
N ALA A 168 -18.43 3.92 -9.84
CA ALA A 168 -18.69 2.99 -10.93
C ALA A 168 -19.28 1.69 -10.39
N LEU A 169 -20.13 1.04 -11.18
CA LEU A 169 -20.82 -0.18 -10.81
C LEU A 169 -20.47 -1.30 -11.80
N GLY A 170 -19.91 -2.39 -11.30
CA GLY A 170 -19.73 -3.64 -12.05
C GLY A 170 -20.86 -4.62 -11.73
N LEU A 171 -21.45 -5.27 -12.74
CA LEU A 171 -22.55 -6.23 -12.58
C LEU A 171 -22.34 -7.55 -13.35
N SER A 172 -22.76 -8.67 -12.77
CA SER A 172 -22.77 -9.99 -13.46
C SER A 172 -23.91 -10.18 -14.46
N ARG A 173 -24.68 -9.12 -14.74
CA ARG A 173 -25.78 -9.09 -15.71
C ARG A 173 -26.18 -7.66 -16.08
N ALA A 174 -26.99 -7.51 -17.12
CA ALA A 174 -27.58 -6.22 -17.47
C ALA A 174 -28.41 -5.60 -16.30
N PRO A 175 -28.38 -4.26 -16.13
CA PRO A 175 -29.23 -3.55 -15.17
C PRO A 175 -30.72 -3.91 -15.35
N TRP A 176 -31.46 -3.97 -14.23
CA TRP A 176 -32.88 -4.34 -14.19
C TRP A 176 -33.75 -3.20 -13.65
N PRO A 177 -35.07 -3.20 -13.92
CA PRO A 177 -35.98 -2.22 -13.33
C PRO A 177 -35.97 -2.27 -11.80
N GLY A 178 -35.83 -1.11 -11.16
CA GLY A 178 -35.77 -0.99 -9.70
C GLY A 178 -34.36 -0.91 -9.11
N LEU A 179 -33.32 -1.09 -9.94
CA LEU A 179 -31.95 -0.75 -9.54
C LEU A 179 -31.75 0.77 -9.69
N GLU A 180 -31.45 1.45 -8.58
CA GLU A 180 -31.26 2.91 -8.52
C GLU A 180 -29.96 3.22 -7.76
N MET A 181 -29.18 4.18 -8.25
CA MET A 181 -27.95 4.67 -7.60
C MET A 181 -28.14 6.09 -7.10
N ALA A 182 -28.87 6.24 -5.99
CA ALA A 182 -29.23 7.54 -5.42
C ALA A 182 -28.07 8.25 -4.69
N LEU A 183 -26.90 8.34 -5.33
CA LEU A 183 -25.73 9.05 -4.83
C LEU A 183 -25.84 10.57 -5.10
N PRO A 184 -25.27 11.42 -4.23
CA PRO A 184 -25.16 12.84 -4.52
C PRO A 184 -24.39 13.09 -5.84
N PRO A 185 -24.72 14.14 -6.60
CA PRO A 185 -23.90 14.53 -7.75
C PRO A 185 -22.58 15.15 -7.28
N GLY A 186 -21.50 14.92 -8.01
CA GLY A 186 -20.19 15.50 -7.72
C GLY A 186 -19.24 15.36 -8.92
N GLN A 187 -18.19 16.18 -8.93
CA GLN A 187 -17.15 16.10 -9.95
C GLN A 187 -16.03 15.20 -9.44
N ARG A 188 -15.57 14.27 -10.29
CA ARG A 188 -14.42 13.41 -9.97
C ARG A 188 -13.23 14.25 -9.51
N PRO A 189 -12.63 13.95 -8.34
CA PRO A 189 -11.40 14.60 -7.92
C PRO A 189 -10.26 14.37 -8.91
N ASP A 190 -9.43 15.39 -9.12
CA ASP A 190 -8.18 15.22 -9.85
C ASP A 190 -7.20 14.41 -9.00
N ASN A 191 -6.75 13.27 -9.53
CA ASN A 191 -5.72 12.44 -8.92
C ASN A 191 -4.35 12.87 -9.46
N ASP A 192 -3.88 14.05 -9.00
CA ASP A 192 -2.59 14.59 -9.40
C ASP A 192 -1.46 13.60 -9.09
N ALA A 193 -0.54 13.43 -10.05
CA ALA A 193 0.60 12.57 -9.87
C ALA A 193 1.47 13.06 -8.71
N VAL A 194 1.77 12.16 -7.77
CA VAL A 194 2.67 12.44 -6.66
C VAL A 194 4.10 12.50 -7.20
N ALA A 195 4.85 13.52 -6.81
CA ALA A 195 6.24 13.67 -7.23
C ALA A 195 7.11 12.52 -6.68
N ALA A 196 7.43 11.56 -7.55
CA ALA A 196 8.27 10.43 -7.22
C ALA A 196 9.75 10.80 -7.18
N ARG A 197 10.49 10.23 -6.23
CA ARG A 197 11.96 10.32 -6.18
C ARG A 197 12.58 9.48 -7.29
N ALA A 198 13.40 10.13 -8.10
CA ALA A 198 14.13 9.46 -9.17
C ALA A 198 15.27 8.58 -8.64
N GLY A 199 15.64 7.58 -9.44
CA GLY A 199 16.79 6.70 -9.21
C GLY A 199 16.46 5.43 -8.43
N GLY A 200 17.36 4.47 -8.55
CA GLY A 200 17.35 3.22 -7.82
C GLY A 200 18.52 3.12 -6.83
N GLY A 201 18.48 2.08 -6.01
CA GLY A 201 19.48 1.78 -5.01
C GLY A 201 18.91 0.89 -3.91
N TRP A 202 19.78 0.38 -3.05
CA TRP A 202 19.37 -0.42 -1.91
C TRP A 202 19.62 0.28 -0.59
N TYR A 203 18.80 0.00 0.42
CA TYR A 203 18.91 0.65 1.73
C TYR A 203 18.46 -0.27 2.86
N HIS A 204 18.99 0.03 4.06
CA HIS A 204 18.49 -0.56 5.29
C HIS A 204 17.26 0.20 5.80
N ASP A 205 16.28 -0.55 6.30
CA ASP A 205 15.14 -0.01 7.03
C ASP A 205 14.68 -0.98 8.14
N GLU A 206 13.77 -0.52 9.00
CA GLU A 206 13.07 -1.36 9.95
C GLU A 206 11.93 -2.08 9.20
N VAL A 207 12.26 -3.21 8.57
CA VAL A 207 11.32 -4.12 7.90
C VAL A 207 11.55 -5.55 8.37
N VAL A 208 10.50 -6.38 8.39
CA VAL A 208 10.62 -7.77 8.87
C VAL A 208 11.30 -8.71 7.87
N ALA A 209 11.31 -8.32 6.59
CA ALA A 209 11.85 -9.10 5.48
C ALA A 209 12.26 -8.18 4.31
N PRO A 210 13.07 -8.66 3.36
CA PRO A 210 13.44 -7.92 2.16
C PRO A 210 12.26 -7.65 1.22
N GLY A 211 12.44 -6.67 0.34
CA GLY A 211 11.55 -6.44 -0.80
C GLY A 211 12.26 -5.71 -1.93
N ILE A 212 11.70 -5.78 -3.13
CA ILE A 212 12.19 -5.12 -4.33
C ILE A 212 11.04 -4.43 -5.06
N ALA A 213 11.28 -3.24 -5.61
CA ALA A 213 10.34 -2.51 -6.46
C ALA A 213 11.04 -1.87 -7.66
N VAL A 214 10.34 -1.75 -8.78
CA VAL A 214 10.76 -0.98 -9.96
C VAL A 214 9.63 -0.06 -10.42
N THR A 215 9.98 1.12 -10.94
CA THR A 215 9.04 1.99 -11.63
C THR A 215 8.85 1.49 -13.05
N ALA A 216 7.71 0.88 -13.35
CA ALA A 216 7.34 0.35 -14.65
C ALA A 216 6.42 1.32 -15.41
N ALA A 217 6.49 1.27 -16.75
CA ALA A 217 5.42 1.84 -17.56
C ALA A 217 4.16 1.00 -17.37
N ALA A 218 3.02 1.65 -17.16
CA ALA A 218 1.75 0.94 -17.00
C ALA A 218 1.38 0.15 -18.27
N GLY A 219 0.83 -1.05 -18.08
CA GLY A 219 0.39 -1.94 -19.16
C GLY A 219 0.96 -3.36 -19.05
N PRO A 220 0.74 -4.21 -20.07
CA PRO A 220 0.92 -5.65 -19.94
C PRO A 220 2.36 -6.09 -19.64
N LEU A 221 3.36 -5.35 -20.14
CA LEU A 221 4.77 -5.66 -19.83
C LEU A 221 5.08 -5.57 -18.33
N ALA A 222 4.41 -4.70 -17.58
CA ALA A 222 4.64 -4.57 -16.14
C ALA A 222 4.24 -5.87 -15.41
N MET A 223 3.06 -6.38 -15.73
CA MET A 223 2.53 -7.61 -15.15
C MET A 223 3.34 -8.84 -15.58
N LEU A 224 3.79 -8.90 -16.84
CA LEU A 224 4.63 -10.01 -17.30
C LEU A 224 6.00 -10.02 -16.62
N VAL A 225 6.64 -8.86 -16.44
CA VAL A 225 7.90 -8.77 -15.69
C VAL A 225 7.68 -9.19 -14.24
N LEU A 226 6.59 -8.76 -13.60
CA LEU A 226 6.25 -9.13 -12.22
C LEU A 226 6.01 -10.65 -12.08
N GLY A 227 5.21 -11.24 -12.96
CA GLY A 227 4.89 -12.68 -12.93
C GLY A 227 6.13 -13.55 -13.15
N VAL A 228 6.97 -13.23 -14.14
CA VAL A 228 8.24 -13.93 -14.36
C VAL A 228 9.19 -13.75 -13.18
N LEU A 229 9.24 -12.56 -12.58
CA LEU A 229 10.05 -12.30 -11.39
C LEU A 229 9.58 -13.15 -10.20
N ARG A 230 8.26 -13.23 -9.94
CA ARG A 230 7.69 -14.10 -8.89
C ARG A 230 8.15 -15.54 -9.10
N MET A 231 7.92 -16.11 -10.28
CA MET A 231 8.23 -17.51 -10.57
C MET A 231 9.70 -17.82 -10.26
N ARG A 232 10.62 -17.03 -10.84
CA ARG A 232 12.06 -17.23 -10.66
C ARG A 232 12.52 -17.02 -9.22
N VAL A 233 11.96 -16.04 -8.53
CA VAL A 233 12.29 -15.77 -7.12
C VAL A 233 11.81 -16.91 -6.24
N ASN A 234 10.58 -17.40 -6.43
CA ASN A 234 10.04 -18.51 -5.66
C ASN A 234 10.86 -19.78 -5.86
N ASP A 235 11.16 -20.14 -7.12
CA ASP A 235 12.01 -21.30 -7.42
C ASP A 235 13.39 -21.20 -6.75
N ALA A 236 14.03 -20.02 -6.84
CA ALA A 236 15.34 -19.80 -6.23
C ALA A 236 15.31 -19.80 -4.70
N LEU A 237 14.23 -19.31 -4.08
CA LEU A 237 14.02 -19.35 -2.63
C LEU A 237 13.80 -20.79 -2.15
N ASP A 238 13.00 -21.57 -2.88
CA ASP A 238 12.73 -22.99 -2.60
C ASP A 238 14.01 -23.83 -2.73
N ASP A 239 14.78 -23.64 -3.80
CA ASP A 239 16.07 -24.30 -4.01
C ASP A 239 17.08 -23.96 -2.91
N ALA A 240 17.03 -22.73 -2.39
CA ALA A 240 17.84 -22.28 -1.27
C ALA A 240 17.29 -22.73 0.11
N GLY A 241 16.14 -23.41 0.15
CA GLY A 241 15.52 -23.96 1.36
C GLY A 241 14.91 -22.90 2.27
N PHE A 242 14.44 -21.78 1.72
CA PHE A 242 13.69 -20.80 2.49
C PHE A 242 12.29 -21.31 2.82
N ASP A 243 11.81 -20.90 4.00
CA ASP A 243 10.42 -21.10 4.41
C ASP A 243 9.78 -19.70 4.45
N CYS A 244 9.33 -19.28 3.28
CA CYS A 244 8.76 -17.97 3.04
C CYS A 244 7.78 -18.00 1.88
N TRP A 245 6.97 -16.97 1.76
CA TRP A 245 6.20 -16.70 0.56
C TRP A 245 6.47 -15.28 0.07
N THR A 246 6.08 -15.03 -1.18
CA THR A 246 6.18 -13.71 -1.81
C THR A 246 4.80 -13.13 -2.01
N SER A 247 4.69 -11.83 -1.77
CA SER A 247 3.51 -11.05 -2.15
C SER A 247 3.89 -10.17 -3.33
N GLU A 248 3.08 -10.26 -4.38
CA GLU A 248 3.20 -9.44 -5.57
C GLU A 248 2.51 -8.10 -5.35
N TRP A 249 3.14 -7.04 -5.82
CA TRP A 249 2.60 -5.70 -5.72
C TRP A 249 2.62 -4.99 -7.06
N SER A 250 1.52 -4.30 -7.34
CA SER A 250 1.34 -3.36 -8.43
C SER A 250 0.61 -2.15 -7.85
N THR A 251 1.19 -0.95 -7.96
CA THR A 251 0.60 0.25 -7.37
C THR A 251 0.74 1.43 -8.33
N PRO A 252 -0.36 2.11 -8.72
CA PRO A 252 -0.31 3.27 -9.58
C PRO A 252 0.32 4.44 -8.85
N VAL A 253 1.33 5.05 -9.47
CA VAL A 253 2.04 6.21 -8.89
C VAL A 253 1.97 7.47 -9.75
N SER A 254 1.59 7.32 -11.02
CA SER A 254 1.23 8.42 -11.92
C SER A 254 0.24 7.92 -12.96
N ALA A 255 -0.26 8.83 -13.81
CA ALA A 255 -1.16 8.50 -14.92
C ALA A 255 -0.59 7.51 -15.96
N SER A 256 0.71 7.20 -15.94
CA SER A 256 1.34 6.29 -16.91
C SER A 256 2.32 5.29 -16.31
N THR A 257 2.47 5.24 -14.98
CA THR A 257 3.48 4.39 -14.32
C THR A 257 2.95 3.68 -13.10
N LEU A 258 3.48 2.49 -12.88
CA LEU A 258 3.25 1.64 -11.73
C LEU A 258 4.57 1.49 -10.95
N GLU A 259 4.51 1.37 -9.63
CA GLU A 259 5.54 0.62 -8.91
C GLU A 259 5.09 -0.84 -8.90
N ILE A 260 5.94 -1.73 -9.41
CA ILE A 260 5.72 -3.18 -9.35
C ILE A 260 6.85 -3.83 -8.56
N GLY A 261 6.57 -4.94 -7.87
CA GLY A 261 7.61 -5.60 -7.10
C GLY A 261 7.15 -6.74 -6.23
N LEU A 262 8.08 -7.26 -5.43
CA LEU A 262 7.85 -8.36 -4.50
C LEU A 262 8.21 -7.94 -3.08
N GLY A 263 7.33 -8.26 -2.14
CA GLY A 263 7.64 -8.33 -0.71
C GLY A 263 7.83 -9.78 -0.29
N LEU A 264 8.80 -10.06 0.58
CA LEU A 264 8.96 -11.40 1.18
C LEU A 264 8.30 -11.45 2.55
N HIS A 265 7.84 -12.63 2.91
CA HIS A 265 7.27 -12.91 4.23
C HIS A 265 7.83 -14.23 4.75
N TYR A 266 8.53 -14.17 5.90
CA TYR A 266 9.09 -15.37 6.53
C TYR A 266 8.02 -16.08 7.36
N SER A 267 7.93 -17.40 7.24
CA SER A 267 7.09 -18.20 8.13
C SER A 267 7.86 -18.55 9.42
N GLY A 268 7.12 -18.64 10.54
CA GLY A 268 7.64 -19.18 11.81
C GLY A 268 8.73 -18.38 12.55
N ASN A 269 9.15 -18.93 13.70
CA ASN A 269 10.00 -18.26 14.69
C ASN A 269 11.50 -18.58 14.58
N GLY A 270 11.98 -19.21 13.50
CA GLY A 270 13.40 -19.15 13.14
C GLY A 270 14.02 -20.39 12.51
N ARG A 271 14.96 -20.12 11.60
CA ARG A 271 16.36 -20.65 11.48
C ARG A 271 16.96 -20.32 10.11
N THR A 272 16.13 -19.99 9.12
CA THR A 272 16.49 -19.66 7.71
C THR A 272 16.26 -18.19 7.37
N ARG A 273 16.37 -17.28 8.35
CA ARG A 273 16.30 -15.82 8.10
C ARG A 273 17.65 -15.30 7.59
N ASP A 274 18.11 -15.84 6.46
CA ASP A 274 19.24 -15.25 5.74
C ASP A 274 18.73 -14.15 4.81
N SER A 275 18.39 -13.01 5.41
CA SER A 275 17.91 -11.86 4.63
C SER A 275 18.97 -11.35 3.64
N ALA A 276 20.26 -11.59 3.87
CA ALA A 276 21.29 -11.21 2.91
C ALA A 276 21.18 -12.04 1.63
N LEU A 277 21.05 -13.37 1.77
CA LEU A 277 20.84 -14.26 0.64
C LEU A 277 19.49 -14.02 -0.04
N ALA A 278 18.39 -13.85 0.71
CA ALA A 278 17.08 -13.57 0.14
C ALA A 278 17.08 -12.26 -0.67
N THR A 279 17.73 -11.21 -0.17
CA THR A 279 17.92 -9.95 -0.91
C THR A 279 18.77 -10.16 -2.17
N ALA A 280 19.83 -10.97 -2.09
CA ALA A 280 20.65 -11.28 -3.25
C ALA A 280 19.84 -12.01 -4.34
N ILE A 281 18.99 -12.98 -3.96
CA ILE A 281 18.10 -13.70 -4.89
C ILE A 281 17.15 -12.72 -5.61
N LEU A 282 16.48 -11.83 -4.86
CA LEU A 282 15.60 -10.80 -5.45
C LEU A 282 16.32 -9.97 -6.53
N TRP A 283 17.51 -9.49 -6.20
CA TRP A 283 18.29 -8.64 -7.10
C TRP A 283 18.84 -9.42 -8.31
N GLU A 284 19.36 -10.63 -8.07
CA GLU A 284 19.89 -11.51 -9.11
C GLU A 284 18.81 -11.86 -10.13
N GLN A 285 17.62 -12.25 -9.69
CA GLN A 285 16.55 -12.65 -10.61
C GLN A 285 16.04 -11.48 -11.46
N LEU A 286 15.88 -10.28 -10.89
CA LEU A 286 15.54 -9.09 -11.68
C LEU A 286 16.64 -8.76 -12.70
N GLY A 287 17.91 -8.83 -12.30
CA GLY A 287 19.05 -8.64 -13.19
C GLY A 287 19.15 -9.70 -14.30
N ALA A 288 18.79 -10.94 -13.99
CA ALA A 288 18.77 -12.04 -14.96
C ALA A 288 17.69 -11.81 -16.03
N ILE A 289 16.48 -11.39 -15.65
CA ILE A 289 15.41 -11.03 -16.60
C ILE A 289 15.84 -9.87 -17.49
N ALA A 290 16.55 -8.87 -16.94
CA ALA A 290 17.04 -7.73 -17.70
C ALA A 290 18.16 -8.07 -18.72
N THR A 291 18.84 -9.22 -18.56
CA THR A 291 19.99 -9.59 -19.40
C THR A 291 19.67 -10.73 -20.36
N VAL A 292 18.89 -11.71 -19.94
CA VAL A 292 18.52 -12.89 -20.71
C VAL A 292 17.00 -12.94 -20.85
N PRO A 293 16.45 -13.02 -22.08
CA PRO A 293 15.02 -13.23 -22.26
C PRO A 293 14.52 -14.43 -21.47
N PRO A 294 13.35 -14.36 -20.82
CA PRO A 294 12.71 -15.54 -20.29
C PRO A 294 12.45 -16.58 -21.40
N SER A 295 12.20 -17.81 -20.99
CA SER A 295 11.72 -18.83 -21.92
C SER A 295 10.30 -18.49 -22.39
N GLN A 296 9.87 -19.10 -23.49
CA GLN A 296 8.48 -18.96 -23.92
C GLN A 296 7.52 -19.60 -22.91
N GLU A 297 7.93 -20.66 -22.24
CA GLU A 297 7.14 -21.36 -21.21
C GLU A 297 6.91 -20.46 -20.00
N GLU A 298 7.95 -19.75 -19.52
CA GLU A 298 7.81 -18.77 -18.43
C GLU A 298 6.87 -17.62 -18.81
N LEU A 299 6.91 -17.18 -20.07
CA LEU A 299 6.03 -16.13 -20.56
C LEU A 299 4.57 -16.61 -20.65
N ASP A 300 4.34 -17.80 -21.19
CA ASP A 300 3.01 -18.38 -21.31
C ASP A 300 2.39 -18.62 -19.91
N GLU A 301 3.17 -19.12 -18.96
CA GLU A 301 2.74 -19.29 -17.56
C GLU A 301 2.40 -17.95 -16.88
N ALA A 302 3.21 -16.92 -17.10
CA ALA A 302 2.92 -15.59 -16.57
C ALA A 302 1.63 -14.99 -17.16
N ILE A 303 1.35 -15.23 -18.45
CA ILE A 303 0.11 -14.81 -19.11
C ILE A 303 -1.09 -15.56 -18.51
N ASP A 304 -0.99 -16.87 -18.35
CA ASP A 304 -2.10 -17.69 -17.87
C ASP A 304 -2.38 -17.42 -16.38
N TYR A 305 -1.34 -17.20 -15.56
CA TYR A 305 -1.49 -16.73 -14.18
C TYR A 305 -2.23 -15.39 -14.12
N ALA A 306 -1.82 -14.43 -14.95
CA ALA A 306 -2.40 -13.09 -14.95
C ALA A 306 -3.82 -13.05 -15.53
N ALA A 307 -4.15 -13.94 -16.46
CA ALA A 307 -5.48 -14.02 -17.06
C ALA A 307 -6.57 -14.36 -16.03
N GLY A 308 -6.24 -15.14 -15.01
CA GLY A 308 -7.19 -15.64 -14.02
C GLY A 308 -8.29 -16.51 -14.64
N GLU A 309 -8.96 -17.30 -13.81
CA GLU A 309 -10.14 -18.10 -14.23
C GLU A 309 -11.46 -17.52 -13.69
N ASP A 310 -11.40 -16.55 -12.77
CA ASP A 310 -12.56 -16.01 -12.07
C ASP A 310 -13.18 -14.80 -12.80
N VAL A 311 -14.20 -15.07 -13.60
CA VAL A 311 -14.96 -14.07 -14.34
C VAL A 311 -15.75 -13.13 -13.42
N ILE A 312 -16.16 -13.57 -12.22
CA ILE A 312 -16.86 -12.72 -11.25
C ILE A 312 -15.87 -11.72 -10.64
N GLY A 313 -14.66 -12.18 -10.34
CA GLY A 313 -13.53 -11.34 -9.90
C GLY A 313 -13.12 -10.26 -10.89
N GLN A 314 -13.50 -10.36 -12.18
CA GLN A 314 -13.20 -9.34 -13.21
C GLN A 314 -14.18 -8.14 -13.20
N LEU A 315 -15.36 -8.28 -12.57
CA LEU A 315 -16.38 -7.23 -12.58
C LEU A 315 -15.96 -5.95 -11.82
N PRO A 316 -15.32 -6.03 -10.63
CA PRO A 316 -14.77 -4.86 -9.96
C PRO A 316 -13.66 -4.17 -10.76
N ILE A 317 -12.81 -4.95 -11.45
CA ILE A 317 -11.65 -4.46 -12.22
C ILE A 317 -12.08 -3.47 -13.30
N GLU A 318 -13.13 -3.83 -14.02
CA GLU A 318 -13.78 -3.03 -15.06
C GLU A 318 -14.34 -1.70 -14.54
N ALA A 319 -15.09 -1.76 -13.44
CA ALA A 319 -15.67 -0.60 -12.81
C ALA A 319 -14.54 0.34 -12.34
N LYS A 320 -13.52 -0.21 -11.69
CA LYS A 320 -12.32 0.47 -11.24
C LYS A 320 -11.54 1.13 -12.39
N ALA A 321 -11.35 0.43 -13.51
CA ALA A 321 -10.66 0.96 -14.70
C ALA A 321 -11.38 2.16 -15.34
N SER A 322 -12.70 2.32 -15.13
CA SER A 322 -13.44 3.51 -15.57
C SER A 322 -13.22 4.75 -14.69
N LEU A 323 -12.77 4.52 -13.45
CA LEU A 323 -12.49 5.55 -12.46
C LEU A 323 -11.02 5.95 -12.45
N LEU A 324 -10.14 4.96 -12.55
CA LEU A 324 -8.72 5.07 -12.28
C LEU A 324 -7.89 4.81 -13.53
N SER A 325 -6.86 5.62 -13.72
CA SER A 325 -5.87 5.41 -14.79
C SER A 325 -4.47 5.77 -14.29
N PRO A 326 -3.49 4.86 -14.43
CA PRO A 326 -3.62 3.51 -14.98
C PRO A 326 -4.31 2.55 -13.99
N SER A 327 -4.83 1.43 -14.51
CA SER A 327 -5.22 0.28 -13.69
C SER A 327 -3.97 -0.37 -13.10
N ASP A 328 -4.06 -0.79 -11.84
CA ASP A 328 -3.11 -1.68 -11.17
C ASP A 328 -3.42 -3.16 -11.41
N GLU A 329 -4.61 -3.45 -11.90
CA GLU A 329 -5.11 -4.79 -12.19
C GLU A 329 -5.07 -5.10 -13.68
N PHE A 330 -4.90 -6.39 -13.99
CA PHE A 330 -4.72 -6.91 -15.34
C PHE A 330 -6.07 -7.33 -15.93
N GLY A 331 -6.62 -6.51 -16.82
CA GLY A 331 -7.90 -6.78 -17.45
C GLY A 331 -7.79 -7.71 -18.66
N ALA A 332 -8.94 -8.15 -19.18
CA ALA A 332 -9.01 -9.02 -20.37
C ALA A 332 -8.32 -8.43 -21.62
N ASP A 333 -8.39 -7.11 -21.80
CA ASP A 333 -7.70 -6.42 -22.90
C ASP A 333 -6.17 -6.48 -22.73
N ASP A 334 -5.67 -6.39 -21.49
CA ASP A 334 -4.24 -6.53 -21.19
C ASP A 334 -3.75 -7.96 -21.42
N VAL A 335 -4.56 -8.97 -21.09
CA VAL A 335 -4.28 -10.39 -21.42
C VAL A 335 -4.15 -10.58 -22.93
N ALA A 336 -5.10 -10.04 -23.69
CA ALA A 336 -5.08 -10.14 -25.15
C ALA A 336 -3.84 -9.44 -25.74
N ALA A 337 -3.49 -8.27 -25.21
CA ALA A 337 -2.27 -7.56 -25.60
C ALA A 337 -1.00 -8.37 -25.24
N ALA A 338 -0.96 -8.96 -24.03
CA ALA A 338 0.16 -9.75 -23.56
C ALA A 338 0.46 -10.98 -24.42
N ARG A 339 -0.58 -11.63 -24.97
CA ARG A 339 -0.43 -12.75 -25.92
C ARG A 339 0.26 -12.37 -27.24
N THR A 340 0.45 -11.08 -27.52
CA THR A 340 1.20 -10.60 -28.70
C THR A 340 2.66 -10.26 -28.41
N LEU A 341 3.06 -10.26 -27.13
CA LEU A 341 4.40 -9.92 -26.69
C LEU A 341 5.35 -11.11 -26.76
N THR A 342 6.64 -10.82 -26.86
CA THR A 342 7.71 -11.82 -26.92
C THR A 342 8.56 -11.80 -25.65
N PRO A 343 9.32 -12.87 -25.36
CA PRO A 343 10.28 -12.84 -24.26
C PRO A 343 11.33 -11.73 -24.39
N TYR A 344 11.65 -11.31 -25.61
CA TYR A 344 12.55 -10.18 -25.86
C TYR A 344 11.96 -8.84 -25.40
N ASP A 345 10.64 -8.67 -25.48
CA ASP A 345 9.96 -7.47 -25.00
C ASP A 345 10.02 -7.40 -23.47
N VAL A 346 9.77 -8.53 -22.79
CA VAL A 346 9.88 -8.64 -21.31
C VAL A 346 11.29 -8.28 -20.83
N ARG A 347 12.33 -8.86 -21.43
CA ARG A 347 13.73 -8.51 -21.09
C ARG A 347 14.02 -7.04 -21.34
N SER A 348 13.58 -6.51 -22.47
CA SER A 348 13.85 -5.11 -22.83
C SER A 348 13.15 -4.14 -21.88
N ALA A 349 11.92 -4.47 -21.45
CA ALA A 349 11.19 -3.73 -20.42
C ALA A 349 11.94 -3.75 -19.08
N ALA A 350 12.28 -4.94 -18.56
CA ALA A 350 13.04 -5.09 -17.32
C ALA A 350 14.37 -4.33 -17.36
N ALA A 351 15.12 -4.43 -18.46
CA ALA A 351 16.37 -3.70 -18.66
C ALA A 351 16.18 -2.17 -18.62
N SER A 352 15.08 -1.67 -19.21
CA SER A 352 14.79 -0.24 -19.21
C SER A 352 14.40 0.31 -17.84
N TRP A 353 13.80 -0.53 -16.97
CA TRP A 353 13.34 -0.14 -15.64
C TRP A 353 14.37 -0.38 -14.54
N LEU A 354 15.41 -1.19 -14.80
CA LEU A 354 16.41 -1.59 -13.80
C LEU A 354 17.07 -0.41 -13.07
N GLY A 355 17.28 0.72 -13.76
CA GLY A 355 17.84 1.94 -13.17
C GLY A 355 16.96 2.61 -12.10
N SER A 356 15.69 2.23 -12.01
CA SER A 356 14.75 2.67 -10.97
C SER A 356 14.70 1.72 -9.78
N ALA A 357 15.31 0.53 -9.84
CA ALA A 357 15.11 -0.52 -8.84
C ALA A 357 15.45 -0.07 -7.42
N LEU A 358 14.50 -0.24 -6.51
CA LEU A 358 14.69 -0.08 -5.07
C LEU A 358 14.70 -1.44 -4.41
N VAL A 359 15.66 -1.67 -3.52
CA VAL A 359 15.72 -2.87 -2.69
C VAL A 359 15.78 -2.46 -1.23
N VAL A 360 14.80 -2.89 -0.44
CA VAL A 360 14.80 -2.69 1.01
C VAL A 360 15.36 -3.92 1.70
N VAL A 361 16.26 -3.68 2.66
CA VAL A 361 16.96 -4.72 3.40
C VAL A 361 16.70 -4.52 4.90
N PRO A 362 16.34 -5.57 5.66
CA PRO A 362 16.20 -5.47 7.11
C PRO A 362 17.46 -4.93 7.78
N THR A 363 17.30 -4.01 8.72
CA THR A 363 18.41 -3.41 9.47
C THR A 363 19.29 -4.48 10.14
N GLY A 364 20.60 -4.36 9.97
CA GLY A 364 21.58 -5.31 10.51
C GLY A 364 21.97 -6.44 9.55
N THR A 365 21.35 -6.50 8.37
CA THR A 365 21.72 -7.44 7.30
C THR A 365 22.89 -6.90 6.49
N ALA A 366 23.89 -7.74 6.20
CA ALA A 366 24.96 -7.39 5.28
C ALA A 366 24.60 -7.84 3.86
N ALA A 367 24.08 -6.93 3.05
CA ALA A 367 23.75 -7.20 1.64
C ALA A 367 24.91 -6.76 0.73
N ASP A 368 25.23 -7.59 -0.26
CA ASP A 368 26.11 -7.25 -1.39
C ASP A 368 25.30 -7.39 -2.67
N LEU A 369 24.96 -6.26 -3.30
CA LEU A 369 24.11 -6.19 -4.49
C LEU A 369 24.90 -5.55 -5.63
N PRO A 370 25.65 -6.35 -6.42
CA PRO A 370 26.54 -5.83 -7.45
C PRO A 370 25.80 -4.92 -8.44
N GLY A 371 26.39 -3.74 -8.70
CA GLY A 371 25.82 -2.77 -9.64
C GLY A 371 24.68 -1.91 -9.09
N LEU A 372 24.15 -2.21 -7.90
CA LEU A 372 23.12 -1.42 -7.24
C LEU A 372 23.76 -0.57 -6.12
N PRO A 373 23.72 0.77 -6.19
CA PRO A 373 24.35 1.60 -5.17
C PRO A 373 23.57 1.55 -3.85
N ALA A 374 24.30 1.58 -2.73
CA ALA A 374 23.70 1.80 -1.42
C ALA A 374 23.21 3.24 -1.32
N ILE A 375 21.96 3.44 -0.92
CA ILE A 375 21.35 4.76 -0.69
C ILE A 375 21.05 4.93 0.80
N GLY A 376 21.34 6.13 1.32
CA GLY A 376 21.19 6.43 2.74
C GLY A 376 20.52 7.77 2.97
N CYS A 377 20.10 8.01 4.21
CA CYS A 377 19.65 9.33 4.63
C CYS A 377 20.85 10.30 4.62
N PRO A 378 20.69 11.55 4.14
CA PRO A 378 21.71 12.58 4.32
C PRO A 378 22.10 12.68 5.80
N ALA A 379 23.40 12.52 6.08
CA ALA A 379 23.93 12.62 7.43
C ALA A 379 24.87 13.83 7.54
N GLY A 380 24.70 14.60 8.62
CA GLY A 380 25.64 15.63 9.03
C GLY A 380 26.63 15.11 10.07
N THR A 381 27.52 15.99 10.51
CA THR A 381 28.43 15.75 11.65
C THR A 381 28.18 16.72 12.81
N PHE A 382 27.34 17.74 12.60
CA PHE A 382 27.03 18.75 13.59
C PHE A 382 25.94 18.24 14.54
N VAL A 383 26.26 18.22 15.84
CA VAL A 383 25.30 17.93 16.91
C VAL A 383 24.86 19.26 17.52
N PRO A 384 23.59 19.67 17.37
CA PRO A 384 23.10 20.91 17.94
C PRO A 384 22.98 20.83 19.48
N PRO A 385 22.93 21.98 20.17
CA PRO A 385 22.56 22.01 21.59
C PRO A 385 21.11 21.56 21.77
N GLY A 386 20.84 20.82 22.85
CA GLY A 386 19.49 20.34 23.15
C GLY A 386 19.47 19.35 24.31
N LYS A 387 18.29 18.80 24.59
CA LYS A 387 18.12 17.77 25.62
C LYS A 387 18.65 16.45 25.09
N VAL A 388 19.76 15.97 25.65
CA VAL A 388 20.37 14.69 25.30
C VAL A 388 19.60 13.54 25.96
N ILE A 389 19.11 12.61 25.14
CA ILE A 389 18.50 11.36 25.58
C ILE A 389 19.47 10.22 25.28
N LYS A 390 19.98 9.59 26.34
CA LYS A 390 20.92 8.47 26.25
C LYS A 390 20.18 7.14 26.26
N PRO A 391 20.71 6.11 25.58
CA PRO A 391 20.12 4.78 25.60
C PRO A 391 20.24 4.14 26.99
N SER A 392 19.39 3.15 27.25
CA SER A 392 19.41 2.34 28.47
C SER A 392 20.77 1.66 28.69
N LEU A 393 21.11 1.37 29.96
CA LEU A 393 22.42 0.83 30.36
C LEU A 393 22.80 -0.46 29.62
N TRP A 394 21.82 -1.30 29.29
CA TRP A 394 22.04 -2.59 28.63
C TRP A 394 22.46 -2.46 27.16
N ARG A 395 22.00 -1.43 26.44
CA ARG A 395 22.39 -1.20 25.03
C ARG A 395 23.75 -0.51 24.91
N LYS A 396 24.13 0.33 25.90
CA LYS A 396 25.49 0.92 26.01
C LYS A 396 26.61 -0.12 26.07
N LEU A 397 26.32 -1.34 26.54
CA LEU A 397 27.28 -2.45 26.63
C LEU A 397 27.45 -3.22 25.31
N ARG A 398 26.60 -3.00 24.29
CA ARG A 398 26.56 -3.80 23.05
C ARG A 398 26.73 -3.01 21.74
N ARG A 399 26.57 -1.69 21.73
CA ARG A 399 26.75 -0.83 20.53
C ARG A 399 27.32 0.55 20.90
N ALA A 400 27.81 1.24 19.86
CA ALA A 400 28.60 2.46 19.85
C ALA A 400 27.95 3.71 20.48
N ASP A 401 28.62 4.87 20.39
CA ASP A 401 28.20 6.18 20.90
C ASP A 401 26.94 6.67 20.17
N GLU A 402 25.78 6.19 20.64
CA GLU A 402 24.47 6.46 20.07
C GLU A 402 23.59 7.22 21.07
N HIS A 403 22.95 8.30 20.65
CA HIS A 403 22.02 9.09 21.47
C HIS A 403 21.08 9.94 20.61
N LEU A 404 19.97 10.38 21.20
CA LEU A 404 19.10 11.38 20.60
C LEU A 404 19.38 12.75 21.22
N VAL A 405 19.23 13.82 20.43
CA VAL A 405 19.20 15.19 20.92
C VAL A 405 17.88 15.81 20.49
N LEU A 406 17.07 16.21 21.47
CA LEU A 406 15.88 17.03 21.21
C LEU A 406 16.32 18.50 21.22
N ALA A 407 16.40 19.11 20.04
CA ALA A 407 16.62 20.54 19.88
C ALA A 407 15.27 21.27 19.83
N ASP A 408 15.28 22.56 19.49
CA ASP A 408 14.05 23.37 19.41
C ASP A 408 13.22 23.08 18.16
N ASP A 409 13.85 22.61 17.08
CA ASP A 409 13.25 22.45 15.75
C ASP A 409 13.17 20.99 15.25
N ALA A 410 14.03 20.11 15.78
CA ALA A 410 14.18 18.75 15.29
C ALA A 410 14.66 17.75 16.36
N ILE A 411 14.46 16.48 16.04
CA ILE A 411 15.06 15.33 16.72
C ILE A 411 16.32 14.95 15.94
N TYR A 412 17.46 14.92 16.62
CA TYR A 412 18.73 14.50 16.02
C TYR A 412 19.12 13.13 16.54
N HIS A 413 19.27 12.17 15.64
CA HIS A 413 19.80 10.84 15.96
C HIS A 413 21.29 10.80 15.64
N VAL A 414 22.10 10.68 16.68
CA VAL A 414 23.56 10.64 16.60
C VAL A 414 24.00 9.18 16.72
N ARG A 415 24.73 8.68 15.72
CA ARG A 415 25.30 7.34 15.69
C ARG A 415 26.64 7.35 14.98
N ASP A 416 27.69 6.89 15.64
CA ASP A 416 29.04 6.74 15.03
C ASP A 416 29.55 8.03 14.35
N ARG A 417 29.25 9.20 14.94
CA ARG A 417 29.51 10.57 14.44
C ARG A 417 28.66 11.03 13.24
N ALA A 418 27.82 10.17 12.68
CA ALA A 418 26.76 10.56 11.77
C ALA A 418 25.60 11.15 12.58
N VAL A 419 25.03 12.25 12.08
CA VAL A 419 23.88 12.93 12.68
C VAL A 419 22.77 12.99 11.65
N HIS A 420 21.68 12.28 11.92
CA HIS A 420 20.44 12.35 11.17
C HIS A 420 19.50 13.36 11.83
N SER A 421 18.98 14.29 11.05
CA SER A 421 18.03 15.31 11.53
C SER A 421 16.62 14.96 11.07
N ILE A 422 15.66 14.99 11.99
CA ILE A 422 14.25 14.80 11.73
C ILE A 422 13.52 16.02 12.27
N PRO A 423 13.12 16.98 11.41
CA PRO A 423 12.29 18.10 11.83
C PRO A 423 11.05 17.61 12.58
N PHE A 424 10.62 18.30 13.65
CA PHE A 424 9.40 17.89 14.36
C PHE A 424 8.18 17.87 13.44
N ALA A 425 8.12 18.80 12.49
CA ALA A 425 7.08 18.85 11.46
C ALA A 425 7.08 17.65 10.49
N ASP A 426 8.12 16.81 10.49
CA ASP A 426 8.24 15.59 9.70
C ASP A 426 8.35 14.33 10.58
N ALA A 427 8.32 14.48 11.91
CA ALA A 427 8.50 13.38 12.84
C ALA A 427 7.17 12.66 13.12
N ILE A 428 7.23 11.34 13.20
CA ILE A 428 6.14 10.49 13.71
C ILE A 428 6.74 9.46 14.68
N LEU A 429 6.02 9.15 15.74
CA LEU A 429 6.40 8.15 16.73
C LEU A 429 5.35 7.06 16.75
N VAL A 430 5.79 5.82 16.60
CA VAL A 430 4.92 4.64 16.62
C VAL A 430 5.35 3.76 17.78
N GLU A 431 4.44 3.49 18.69
CA GLU A 431 4.61 2.48 19.74
C GLU A 431 3.87 1.21 19.33
N HIS A 432 4.59 0.09 19.25
CA HIS A 432 4.04 -1.23 18.96
C HIS A 432 4.49 -2.20 20.05
N GLY A 433 3.57 -2.56 20.95
CA GLY A 433 3.89 -3.34 22.14
C GLY A 433 4.95 -2.67 23.03
N ALA A 434 6.16 -3.25 23.09
CA ALA A 434 7.28 -2.70 23.85
C ALA A 434 8.24 -1.87 22.99
N GLU A 435 8.04 -1.84 21.68
CA GLU A 435 8.92 -1.18 20.72
C GLU A 435 8.45 0.24 20.45
N VAL A 436 9.42 1.15 20.28
CA VAL A 436 9.18 2.55 19.95
C VAL A 436 9.97 2.87 18.70
N LEU A 437 9.28 3.27 17.64
CA LEU A 437 9.85 3.55 16.33
C LEU A 437 9.70 5.04 16.02
N LEU A 438 10.80 5.69 15.63
CA LEU A 438 10.82 7.08 15.21
C LEU A 438 10.92 7.14 13.68
N GLY A 439 9.91 7.73 13.05
CA GLY A 439 9.82 7.90 11.62
C GLY A 439 10.09 9.32 11.16
N ASN A 440 10.69 9.46 9.98
CA ASN A 440 10.72 10.70 9.21
C ASN A 440 9.74 10.56 8.05
N VAL A 441 8.54 11.13 8.19
CA VAL A 441 7.45 10.98 7.21
C VAL A 441 7.83 11.50 5.84
N ARG A 442 8.62 12.59 5.80
CA ARG A 442 9.12 13.15 4.56
C ARG A 442 9.96 12.12 3.81
N HIS A 443 10.90 11.44 4.46
CA HIS A 443 11.81 10.50 3.82
C HIS A 443 11.32 9.05 3.75
N GLY A 444 10.27 8.70 4.49
CA GLY A 444 9.73 7.34 4.52
C GLY A 444 10.50 6.37 5.40
N CYS A 445 11.56 6.82 6.11
CA CYS A 445 12.43 5.94 6.88
C CYS A 445 11.98 5.82 8.35
N LEU A 446 12.28 4.67 8.94
CA LEU A 446 11.97 4.34 10.32
C LEU A 446 13.24 3.96 11.08
N THR A 447 13.25 4.17 12.40
CA THR A 447 14.38 3.80 13.26
C THR A 447 13.89 3.32 14.62
N ASP A 448 14.38 2.17 15.07
CA ASP A 448 14.14 1.70 16.43
C ASP A 448 14.78 2.63 17.48
N VAL A 449 13.91 3.28 18.26
CA VAL A 449 14.28 4.13 19.39
C VAL A 449 13.81 3.59 20.75
N THR A 450 13.43 2.31 20.82
CA THR A 450 12.93 1.63 22.03
C THR A 450 13.84 1.79 23.25
N ALA A 451 15.16 1.87 23.01
CA ALA A 451 16.13 1.96 24.09
C ALA A 451 16.35 3.37 24.63
N PHE A 452 15.80 4.40 23.97
CA PHE A 452 15.85 5.79 24.43
C PHE A 452 14.67 6.05 25.39
N ALA A 453 14.67 7.22 26.04
CA ALA A 453 13.71 7.58 27.09
C ALA A 453 12.23 7.29 26.73
N PRO A 454 11.30 7.26 27.71
CA PRO A 454 9.90 6.89 27.46
C PRO A 454 9.32 7.66 26.29
N ALA A 455 8.59 6.99 25.39
CA ALA A 455 8.00 7.55 24.16
C ALA A 455 7.34 8.91 24.38
N LYS A 456 6.64 9.08 25.51
CA LYS A 456 6.05 10.34 25.98
C LYS A 456 7.00 11.54 25.97
N THR A 457 8.29 11.34 26.21
CA THR A 457 9.30 12.41 26.19
C THR A 457 9.49 13.00 24.80
N ILE A 458 9.38 12.17 23.77
CA ILE A 458 9.48 12.57 22.37
C ILE A 458 8.10 13.05 21.89
N GLY A 459 7.05 12.30 22.24
CA GLY A 459 5.67 12.52 21.80
C GLY A 459 5.12 13.92 22.05
N VAL A 460 5.50 14.58 23.16
CA VAL A 460 5.03 15.94 23.50
C VAL A 460 5.52 17.04 22.54
N HIS A 461 6.51 16.75 21.70
CA HIS A 461 7.04 17.68 20.70
C HIS A 461 6.50 17.44 19.29
N LEU A 462 5.73 16.37 19.09
CA LEU A 462 5.24 15.97 17.78
C LEU A 462 3.97 16.74 17.42
N PRO A 463 3.69 16.92 16.12
CA PRO A 463 2.38 17.39 15.67
C PRO A 463 1.26 16.51 16.22
N ASP A 464 0.06 17.08 16.31
CA ASP A 464 -1.14 16.33 16.70
C ASP A 464 -1.26 15.06 15.87
N ARG A 465 -1.76 13.99 16.50
CA ARG A 465 -1.93 12.66 15.88
C ARG A 465 -0.61 11.96 15.51
N ARG A 466 0.56 12.59 15.47
CA ARG A 466 1.83 11.92 15.08
C ARG A 466 2.51 11.09 16.17
N TRP A 467 1.77 10.79 17.23
CA TRP A 467 2.12 9.74 18.16
C TRP A 467 1.05 8.65 18.09
N ARG A 468 1.42 7.51 17.52
CA ARG A 468 0.55 6.37 17.24
C ARG A 468 0.88 5.24 18.20
N ILE A 469 -0.14 4.61 18.75
CA ILE A 469 0.00 3.43 19.60
C ILE A 469 -0.77 2.32 18.89
N THR A 470 -0.05 1.32 18.39
CA THR A 470 -0.60 0.14 17.73
C THR A 470 -0.57 -1.03 18.72
N ARG A 471 -1.55 -1.92 18.60
CA ARG A 471 -1.69 -3.09 19.50
C ARG A 471 -0.70 -4.19 19.18
#